data_AF-A0A3N7ZYV5-F1
#
_entry.id   AF-A0A3N7ZYV5-F1
#
_cell.length_a   1.000
_cell.length_b   1.000
_cell.length_c   1.000
_cell.angle_alpha   90.00
_cell.angle_beta   90.00
_cell.angle_gamma   90.00
#
_symmetry.space_group_name_H-M   'P 1'
#
loop_
_entity.id
_entity.type
_entity.pdbx_description
1 polymer ?
#
loop_
_entity_poly.entity_id
_entity_poly.type
_entity_poly.pdbx_seq_one_letter_code
_entity_poly.pdbx_strand_id
1 'polypeptide(L)'
;MRLGRAEIQFGVRAMLDTNLLSDLPKFFTGDVISTRERVEAALQFVVENLDGNIDWTFASLENLREANKTNNPWPFLKVAAAHHFCEHGLAPTSRDGLLEYMPVAEAQWRSWLASEECWRQIIRRDLFYAIMLFSIRECWNGSAVNAAMSNLVDFCLESFNILPLKELYFGWKAITGIYEPEGRLAIFAERALRSPTKDSLRRISALAWDLFLFRWCETLMTELKGTTFYIPAVTTLDEDLLATIKACPLRAILIDDIGEAVEAIFDDELDFQRCLHNSISDAARIRIDDPERQIKSGSVSRDGLSRVIRSLEGEIADMVNAAKSSTGSA
;
A
#
# COMPACT_ATOMS: atom_id res chain seq x y z
N MET A 1 -22.04 37.60 5.62
CA MET A 1 -21.28 36.44 6.13
C MET A 1 -19.91 36.92 6.58
N ARG A 2 -19.53 36.72 7.85
CA ARG A 2 -18.12 36.88 8.24
C ARG A 2 -17.37 35.70 7.61
N LEU A 3 -16.42 35.96 6.72
CA LEU A 3 -15.48 34.96 6.26
C LEU A 3 -14.70 34.46 7.48
N GLY A 4 -15.09 33.30 8.00
CA GLY A 4 -14.30 32.61 9.00
C GLY A 4 -13.00 32.16 8.36
N ARG A 5 -11.87 32.60 8.89
CA ARG A 5 -10.57 32.01 8.60
C ARG A 5 -10.27 31.04 9.73
N ALA A 6 -10.06 29.78 9.38
CA ALA A 6 -9.46 28.80 10.29
C ALA A 6 -7.98 28.71 9.92
N GLU A 7 -7.08 28.90 10.89
CA GLU A 7 -5.69 28.48 10.72
C GLU A 7 -5.66 26.96 10.86
N ILE A 8 -5.11 26.31 9.84
CA ILE A 8 -4.88 24.87 9.82
C ILE A 8 -3.38 24.68 10.07
N GLN A 9 -3.04 23.94 11.12
CA GLN A 9 -1.68 23.51 11.40
C GLN A 9 -1.54 22.05 11.01
N PHE A 10 -0.45 21.69 10.33
CA PHE A 10 -0.17 20.30 9.99
C PHE A 10 1.31 20.00 10.13
N GLY A 11 1.60 18.78 10.58
CA GLY A 11 2.96 18.22 10.55
C GLY A 11 3.21 17.52 9.21
N VAL A 12 4.46 17.50 8.75
CA VAL A 12 4.88 16.77 7.54
C VAL A 12 6.10 15.92 7.89
N ARG A 13 6.15 14.69 7.39
CA ARG A 13 7.36 13.86 7.37
C ARG A 13 7.48 13.20 6.01
N ALA A 14 8.73 12.98 5.61
CA ALA A 14 9.04 12.25 4.39
C ALA A 14 8.84 10.76 4.63
N MET A 15 7.95 10.15 3.87
CA MET A 15 7.90 8.71 3.73
C MET A 15 8.78 8.30 2.57
N LEU A 16 9.83 7.56 2.86
CA LEU A 16 10.73 7.05 1.85
C LEU A 16 10.26 5.66 1.42
N ASP A 17 10.20 5.40 0.11
CA ASP A 17 9.98 4.04 -0.38
C ASP A 17 11.14 3.10 0.03
N THR A 18 10.92 1.80 -0.07
CA THR A 18 11.94 0.81 0.33
C THR A 18 13.18 0.86 -0.56
N ASN A 19 13.07 1.27 -1.82
CA ASN A 19 14.21 1.37 -2.73
C ASN A 19 15.17 2.47 -2.26
N LEU A 20 14.66 3.67 -2.00
CA LEU A 20 15.42 4.81 -1.50
C LEU A 20 16.01 4.50 -0.12
N LEU A 21 15.22 3.92 0.80
CA LEU A 21 15.72 3.49 2.11
C LEU A 21 16.82 2.44 2.03
N SER A 22 16.77 1.55 1.03
CA SER A 22 17.81 0.53 0.82
C SER A 22 19.14 1.12 0.34
N ASP A 23 19.10 2.30 -0.28
CA ASP A 23 20.30 3.00 -0.75
C ASP A 23 20.90 3.93 0.31
N LEU A 24 20.15 4.33 1.34
CA LEU A 24 20.66 5.23 2.40
C LEU A 24 21.96 4.75 3.08
N PRO A 25 22.09 3.48 3.53
CA PRO A 25 23.32 3.06 4.17
C PRO A 25 24.54 3.26 3.28
N LYS A 26 24.41 2.89 1.99
CA LYS A 26 25.47 3.03 0.98
C LYS A 26 25.76 4.50 0.64
N PHE A 27 24.72 5.33 0.60
CA PHE A 27 24.86 6.76 0.39
C PHE A 27 25.77 7.38 1.45
N PHE A 28 25.47 7.13 2.73
CA PHE A 28 26.21 7.70 3.86
C PHE A 28 27.62 7.12 4.03
N THR A 29 27.84 5.83 3.73
CA THR A 29 29.17 5.20 3.80
C THR A 29 30.10 5.58 2.64
N GLY A 30 29.60 6.29 1.63
CA GLY A 30 30.40 6.63 0.45
C GLY A 30 30.47 5.51 -0.59
N ASP A 31 29.66 4.47 -0.47
CA ASP A 31 29.63 3.37 -1.43
C ASP A 31 29.10 3.83 -2.80
N VAL A 32 29.51 3.12 -3.86
CA VAL A 32 29.08 3.38 -5.23
C VAL A 32 27.65 2.87 -5.44
N ILE A 33 26.73 3.79 -5.71
CA ILE A 33 25.33 3.51 -6.08
C ILE A 33 24.95 4.33 -7.30
N SER A 34 24.18 3.74 -8.22
CA SER A 34 23.74 4.41 -9.46
C SER A 34 22.72 5.52 -9.23
N THR A 35 22.09 5.53 -8.05
CA THR A 35 21.02 6.45 -7.64
C THR A 35 21.51 7.63 -6.80
N ARG A 36 22.83 7.77 -6.58
CA ARG A 36 23.44 8.71 -5.61
C ARG A 36 22.89 10.13 -5.74
N GLU A 37 22.92 10.71 -6.94
CA GLU A 37 22.44 12.08 -7.18
C GLU A 37 20.94 12.24 -6.88
N ARG A 38 20.12 11.23 -7.22
CA ARG A 38 18.68 11.25 -6.95
C ARG A 38 18.38 11.13 -5.45
N VAL A 39 19.14 10.28 -4.75
CA VAL A 39 19.04 10.11 -3.28
C VAL A 39 19.42 11.43 -2.59
N GLU A 40 20.54 12.04 -2.99
CA GLU A 40 21.00 13.32 -2.45
C GLU A 40 19.96 14.43 -2.65
N ALA A 41 19.44 14.57 -3.88
CA ALA A 41 18.41 15.56 -4.19
C ALA A 41 17.12 15.34 -3.37
N ALA A 42 16.70 14.09 -3.20
CA ALA A 42 15.55 13.74 -2.38
C ALA A 42 15.76 14.12 -0.90
N LEU A 43 16.90 13.74 -0.32
CA LEU A 43 17.22 14.05 1.07
C LEU A 43 17.40 15.55 1.31
N GLN A 44 18.03 16.27 0.37
CA GLN A 44 18.15 17.73 0.42
C GLN A 44 16.76 18.39 0.46
N PHE A 45 15.82 17.92 -0.38
CA PHE A 45 14.43 18.40 -0.33
C PHE A 45 13.78 18.17 1.05
N VAL A 46 14.00 17.00 1.66
CA VAL A 46 13.47 16.68 2.99
C VAL A 46 14.03 17.61 4.07
N VAL A 47 15.33 17.95 4.03
CA VAL A 47 15.94 18.92 4.96
C VAL A 47 15.35 20.32 4.76
N GLU A 48 15.26 20.77 3.51
CA GLU A 48 14.87 22.15 3.18
C GLU A 48 13.37 22.43 3.38
N ASN A 49 12.52 21.41 3.20
CA ASN A 49 11.07 21.60 3.11
C ASN A 49 10.28 20.85 4.19
N LEU A 50 10.86 19.82 4.82
CA LEU A 50 10.16 18.91 5.74
C LEU A 50 10.87 18.76 7.10
N ASP A 51 11.72 19.72 7.46
CA ASP A 51 12.49 19.77 8.71
C ASP A 51 13.33 18.51 8.99
N GLY A 52 13.74 17.78 7.95
CA GLY A 52 14.60 16.59 8.09
C GLY A 52 13.91 15.36 8.69
N ASN A 53 12.58 15.37 8.87
CA ASN A 53 11.89 14.26 9.51
C ASN A 53 11.51 13.15 8.50
N ILE A 54 11.94 11.91 8.79
CA ILE A 54 11.59 10.72 7.99
C ILE A 54 10.65 9.80 8.78
N ASP A 55 9.60 9.31 8.12
CA ASP A 55 8.86 8.14 8.54
C ASP A 55 9.52 6.85 7.99
N TRP A 56 9.85 5.93 8.90
CA TRP A 56 10.52 4.66 8.60
C TRP A 56 9.57 3.46 8.70
N THR A 57 8.35 3.68 9.20
CA THR A 57 7.41 2.62 9.58
C THR A 57 6.82 1.90 8.37
N PHE A 58 6.56 2.61 7.26
CA PHE A 58 6.09 2.00 6.01
C PHE A 58 7.07 0.95 5.46
N ALA A 59 8.36 1.29 5.41
CA ALA A 59 9.38 0.35 4.97
C ALA A 59 9.62 -0.77 5.98
N SER A 60 9.42 -0.52 7.27
CA SER A 60 9.42 -1.59 8.27
C SER A 60 8.31 -2.61 8.01
N LEU A 61 7.13 -2.19 7.55
CA LEU A 61 6.03 -3.09 7.16
C LEU A 61 6.37 -3.93 5.91
N GLU A 62 7.13 -3.39 4.96
CA GLU A 62 7.56 -4.14 3.77
C GLU A 62 8.57 -5.24 4.13
N ASN A 63 9.55 -4.88 4.95
CA ASN A 63 10.71 -5.70 5.26
C ASN A 63 10.46 -6.65 6.47
N LEU A 64 9.22 -6.81 6.92
CA LEU A 64 8.84 -7.69 8.05
C LEU A 64 9.39 -9.12 7.92
N ARG A 65 9.33 -9.69 6.70
CA ARG A 65 9.82 -11.05 6.44
C ARG A 65 11.34 -11.13 6.53
N GLU A 66 12.04 -10.07 6.13
CA GLU A 66 13.50 -10.00 6.19
C GLU A 66 14.00 -9.81 7.61
N ALA A 67 13.27 -9.06 8.45
CA ALA A 67 13.61 -8.80 9.85
C ALA A 67 13.56 -10.07 10.73
N ASN A 68 12.78 -11.07 10.32
CA ASN A 68 12.67 -12.36 11.03
C ASN A 68 13.71 -13.40 10.56
N LYS A 69 14.53 -13.09 9.54
CA LYS A 69 15.60 -14.00 9.11
C LYS A 69 16.79 -13.90 10.07
N THR A 70 17.26 -15.06 10.53
CA THR A 70 18.45 -15.14 11.40
C THR A 70 19.65 -14.47 10.72
N ASN A 71 20.36 -13.61 11.45
CA ASN A 71 21.57 -12.91 11.00
C ASN A 71 21.39 -11.99 9.79
N ASN A 72 20.20 -11.40 9.59
CA ASN A 72 19.99 -10.38 8.56
C ASN A 72 19.95 -8.96 9.19
N PRO A 73 21.06 -8.22 9.23
CA PRO A 73 21.08 -6.86 9.78
C PRO A 73 20.46 -5.83 8.82
N TRP A 74 20.19 -6.21 7.57
CA TRP A 74 19.84 -5.26 6.51
C TRP A 74 18.60 -4.41 6.81
N PRO A 75 17.49 -4.95 7.33
CA PRO A 75 16.31 -4.14 7.67
C PRO A 75 16.61 -3.08 8.74
N PHE A 76 17.41 -3.43 9.74
CA PHE A 76 17.80 -2.52 10.82
C PHE A 76 18.79 -1.46 10.35
N LEU A 77 19.71 -1.82 9.44
CA LEU A 77 20.69 -0.88 8.90
C LEU A 77 20.03 0.25 8.10
N LYS A 78 18.93 -0.03 7.39
CA LYS A 78 18.13 1.01 6.70
C LYS A 78 17.55 2.03 7.69
N VAL A 79 16.98 1.54 8.79
CA VAL A 79 16.41 2.39 9.85
C VAL A 79 17.50 3.14 10.60
N ALA A 80 18.65 2.51 10.86
CA ALA A 80 19.83 3.15 11.42
C ALA A 80 20.34 4.31 10.54
N ALA A 81 20.37 4.13 9.22
CA ALA A 81 20.72 5.20 8.28
C ALA A 81 19.68 6.35 8.27
N ALA A 82 18.39 6.04 8.45
CA ALA A 82 17.37 7.07 8.62
C ALA A 82 17.55 7.86 9.93
N HIS A 83 17.92 7.20 11.04
CA HIS A 83 18.27 7.89 12.30
C HIS A 83 19.47 8.80 12.15
N HIS A 84 20.53 8.31 11.51
CA HIS A 84 21.69 9.13 11.19
C HIS A 84 21.30 10.37 10.39
N PHE A 85 20.44 10.24 9.37
CA PHE A 85 19.92 11.39 8.63
C PHE A 85 19.14 12.37 9.52
N CYS A 86 18.22 11.88 10.36
CA CYS A 86 17.43 12.75 11.22
C CYS A 86 18.30 13.56 12.21
N GLU A 87 19.42 13.01 12.65
CA GLU A 87 20.33 13.67 13.61
C GLU A 87 21.41 14.54 12.94
N HIS A 88 21.96 14.08 11.81
CA HIS A 88 23.16 14.66 11.19
C HIS A 88 22.93 15.18 9.76
N GLY A 89 21.70 15.11 9.25
CA GLY A 89 21.36 15.48 7.87
C GLY A 89 22.14 14.66 6.85
N LEU A 90 22.79 15.35 5.92
CA LEU A 90 23.54 14.73 4.80
C LEU A 90 25.00 14.38 5.15
N ALA A 91 25.42 14.54 6.41
CA ALA A 91 26.81 14.28 6.77
C ALA A 91 27.19 12.81 6.50
N PRO A 92 28.32 12.54 5.82
CA PRO A 92 28.78 11.17 5.61
C PRO A 92 29.17 10.53 6.94
N THR A 93 29.13 9.20 7.00
CA THR A 93 29.59 8.43 8.18
C THR A 93 30.25 7.12 7.76
N SER A 94 30.98 6.50 8.67
CA SER A 94 31.51 5.16 8.44
C SER A 94 30.43 4.11 8.65
N ARG A 95 30.69 2.87 8.21
CA ARG A 95 29.81 1.74 8.53
C ARG A 95 29.67 1.56 10.04
N ASP A 96 30.76 1.72 10.79
CA ASP A 96 30.74 1.61 12.24
C ASP A 96 29.89 2.72 12.88
N GLY A 97 29.91 3.94 12.33
CA GLY A 97 29.05 5.02 12.78
C GLY A 97 27.56 4.72 12.57
N LEU A 98 27.17 4.08 11.46
CA LEU A 98 25.79 3.59 11.30
C LEU A 98 25.43 2.49 12.30
N LEU A 99 26.39 1.63 12.66
CA LEU A 99 26.15 0.55 13.62
C LEU A 99 25.85 1.08 15.03
N GLU A 100 26.24 2.30 15.38
CA GLU A 100 25.89 2.94 16.66
C GLU A 100 24.38 3.13 16.81
N TYR A 101 23.64 3.29 15.70
CA TYR A 101 22.19 3.43 15.68
C TYR A 101 21.43 2.10 15.69
N MET A 102 22.12 0.97 15.52
CA MET A 102 21.48 -0.35 15.46
C MET A 102 20.65 -0.68 16.71
N PRO A 103 21.11 -0.43 17.95
CA PRO A 103 20.31 -0.73 19.14
C PRO A 103 18.98 0.04 19.17
N VAL A 104 18.98 1.31 18.75
CA VAL A 104 17.76 2.13 18.68
C VAL A 104 16.84 1.63 17.57
N ALA A 105 17.39 1.37 16.38
CA ALA A 105 16.64 0.81 15.25
C ALA A 105 15.99 -0.55 15.60
N GLU A 106 16.73 -1.45 16.24
CA GLU A 106 16.21 -2.74 16.71
C GLU A 106 15.10 -2.57 17.76
N ALA A 107 15.31 -1.71 18.76
CA ALA A 107 14.33 -1.47 19.82
C ALA A 107 13.03 -0.91 19.24
N GLN A 108 13.12 0.07 18.35
CA GLN A 108 11.96 0.67 17.68
C GLN A 108 11.22 -0.34 16.81
N TRP A 109 11.96 -1.13 16.01
CA TRP A 109 11.36 -2.17 15.19
C TRP A 109 10.64 -3.22 16.04
N ARG A 110 11.26 -3.70 17.12
CA ARG A 110 10.65 -4.66 18.05
C ARG A 110 9.40 -4.09 18.70
N SER A 111 9.43 -2.82 19.12
CA SER A 111 8.25 -2.12 19.66
C SER A 111 7.13 -2.03 18.62
N TRP A 112 7.48 -1.72 17.36
CA TRP A 112 6.51 -1.65 16.27
C TRP A 112 5.86 -3.01 16.00
N LEU A 113 6.65 -4.08 15.88
CA LEU A 113 6.17 -5.46 15.70
C LEU A 113 5.27 -5.95 16.85
N ALA A 114 5.51 -5.45 18.07
CA ALA A 114 4.70 -5.79 19.23
C ALA A 114 3.40 -4.99 19.30
N SER A 115 3.22 -3.94 18.49
CA SER A 115 2.05 -3.07 18.53
C SER A 115 0.83 -3.67 17.83
N GLU A 116 -0.35 -3.43 18.39
CA GLU A 116 -1.63 -3.80 17.74
C GLU A 116 -1.82 -3.08 16.41
N GLU A 117 -1.30 -1.86 16.28
CA GLU A 117 -1.34 -1.08 15.03
C GLU A 117 -0.60 -1.82 13.91
N CYS A 118 0.64 -2.27 14.13
CA CYS A 118 1.38 -3.04 13.12
C CYS A 118 0.57 -4.25 12.63
N TRP A 119 -0.07 -4.99 13.53
CA TRP A 119 -0.88 -6.15 13.16
C TRP A 119 -2.16 -5.78 12.41
N ARG A 120 -2.83 -4.68 12.77
CA ARG A 120 -3.96 -4.13 12.00
C ARG A 120 -3.53 -3.79 10.56
N GLN A 121 -2.35 -3.21 10.39
CA GLN A 121 -1.81 -2.84 9.09
C GLN A 121 -1.39 -4.03 8.25
N ILE A 122 -0.81 -5.07 8.87
CA ILE A 122 -0.53 -6.34 8.19
C ILE A 122 -1.83 -6.96 7.64
N ILE A 123 -2.91 -6.97 8.44
CA ILE A 123 -4.21 -7.49 7.99
C ILE A 123 -4.76 -6.66 6.81
N ARG A 124 -4.69 -5.32 6.89
CA ARG A 124 -5.12 -4.43 5.79
C ARG A 124 -4.31 -4.65 4.52
N ARG A 125 -2.98 -4.74 4.62
CA ARG A 125 -2.09 -5.06 3.49
C ARG A 125 -2.43 -6.40 2.85
N ASP A 126 -2.61 -7.44 3.66
CA ASP A 126 -2.93 -8.78 3.16
C ASP A 126 -4.33 -8.82 2.53
N LEU A 127 -5.27 -8.03 3.03
CA LEU A 127 -6.60 -7.85 2.44
C LEU A 127 -6.51 -7.17 1.06
N PHE A 128 -5.70 -6.12 0.92
CA PHE A 128 -5.36 -5.50 -0.37
C PHE A 128 -4.85 -6.54 -1.36
N TYR A 129 -3.88 -7.35 -0.94
CA TYR A 129 -3.30 -8.37 -1.80
C TYR A 129 -4.32 -9.43 -2.22
N ALA A 130 -5.16 -9.91 -1.30
CA ALA A 130 -6.23 -10.84 -1.62
C ALA A 130 -7.22 -10.25 -2.65
N ILE A 131 -7.59 -8.98 -2.50
CA ILE A 131 -8.49 -8.28 -3.43
C ILE A 131 -7.83 -8.08 -4.80
N MET A 132 -6.55 -7.75 -4.86
CA MET A 132 -5.81 -7.66 -6.13
C MET A 132 -5.71 -9.01 -6.85
N LEU A 133 -5.36 -10.08 -6.13
CA LEU A 133 -5.32 -11.44 -6.67
C LEU A 133 -6.67 -11.84 -7.26
N PHE A 134 -7.75 -11.65 -6.50
CA PHE A 134 -9.10 -11.97 -6.95
C PHE A 134 -9.50 -11.15 -8.17
N SER A 135 -9.29 -9.83 -8.12
CA SER A 135 -9.65 -8.91 -9.21
C SER A 135 -8.99 -9.28 -10.53
N ILE A 136 -7.69 -9.63 -10.49
CA ILE A 136 -6.92 -9.99 -11.67
C ILE A 136 -7.31 -11.38 -12.18
N ARG A 137 -7.56 -12.32 -11.28
CA ARG A 137 -8.10 -13.64 -11.64
C ARG A 137 -9.42 -13.51 -12.41
N GLU A 138 -10.33 -12.67 -11.93
CA GLU A 138 -11.61 -12.41 -12.62
C GLU A 138 -11.40 -11.84 -14.04
N CYS A 139 -10.46 -10.90 -14.20
CA CYS A 139 -10.13 -10.36 -15.52
C CYS A 139 -9.60 -11.46 -16.46
N TRP A 140 -8.75 -12.35 -15.97
CA TRP A 140 -8.21 -13.45 -16.77
C TRP A 140 -9.24 -14.52 -17.10
N ASN A 141 -10.27 -14.68 -16.26
CA ASN A 141 -11.43 -15.51 -16.56
C ASN A 141 -12.36 -14.88 -17.61
N GLY A 142 -12.12 -13.62 -18.00
CA GLY A 142 -12.90 -12.90 -19.00
C GLY A 142 -14.19 -12.29 -18.44
N SER A 143 -14.33 -12.18 -17.12
CA SER A 143 -15.48 -11.55 -16.46
C SER A 143 -15.57 -10.06 -16.83
N ALA A 144 -16.67 -9.65 -17.47
CA ALA A 144 -16.92 -8.22 -17.72
C ALA A 144 -16.90 -7.41 -16.41
N VAL A 145 -16.56 -6.12 -16.47
CA VAL A 145 -16.34 -5.25 -15.29
C VAL A 145 -17.41 -5.40 -14.21
N ASN A 146 -18.70 -5.29 -14.56
CA ASN A 146 -19.79 -5.41 -13.58
C ASN A 146 -19.88 -6.81 -12.96
N ALA A 147 -19.62 -7.86 -13.74
CA ALA A 147 -19.62 -9.24 -13.25
C ALA A 147 -18.43 -9.48 -12.30
N ALA A 148 -17.23 -9.03 -12.68
CA ALA A 148 -16.05 -9.09 -11.84
C ALA A 148 -16.26 -8.32 -10.52
N MET A 149 -16.90 -7.15 -10.57
CA MET A 149 -17.26 -6.38 -9.37
C MET A 149 -18.29 -7.08 -8.49
N SER A 150 -19.33 -7.67 -9.07
CA SER A 150 -20.30 -8.48 -8.31
C SER A 150 -19.59 -9.63 -7.59
N ASN A 151 -18.78 -10.39 -8.32
CA ASN A 151 -18.03 -11.52 -7.79
C ASN A 151 -17.06 -11.09 -6.67
N LEU A 152 -16.42 -9.93 -6.82
CA LEU A 152 -15.52 -9.39 -5.80
C LEU A 152 -16.27 -9.00 -4.52
N VAL A 153 -17.46 -8.41 -4.63
CA VAL A 153 -18.32 -8.12 -3.47
C VAL A 153 -18.72 -9.40 -2.76
N ASP A 154 -19.22 -10.39 -3.50
CA ASP A 154 -19.64 -11.68 -2.95
C ASP A 154 -18.45 -12.37 -2.26
N PHE A 155 -17.28 -12.36 -2.90
CA PHE A 155 -16.05 -12.87 -2.32
C PHE A 155 -15.68 -12.20 -1.00
N CYS A 156 -15.74 -10.86 -0.91
CA CYS A 156 -15.44 -10.15 0.33
C CYS A 156 -16.43 -10.52 1.46
N LEU A 157 -17.71 -10.61 1.13
CA LEU A 157 -18.75 -10.99 2.08
C LEU A 157 -18.56 -12.45 2.54
N GLU A 158 -18.31 -13.39 1.62
CA GLU A 158 -18.12 -14.81 1.92
C GLU A 158 -16.84 -15.09 2.69
N SER A 159 -15.72 -14.50 2.27
CA SER A 159 -14.40 -14.82 2.80
C SER A 159 -14.07 -14.07 4.08
N PHE A 160 -14.56 -12.83 4.21
CA PHE A 160 -14.14 -11.92 5.27
C PHE A 160 -15.31 -11.38 6.10
N ASN A 161 -16.56 -11.58 5.65
CA ASN A 161 -17.76 -11.06 6.28
C ASN A 161 -17.76 -9.53 6.47
N ILE A 162 -17.00 -8.82 5.61
CA ILE A 162 -16.87 -7.36 5.60
C ILE A 162 -17.02 -6.84 4.16
N LEU A 163 -17.31 -5.55 4.03
CA LEU A 163 -17.28 -4.84 2.75
C LEU A 163 -16.18 -3.75 2.80
N PRO A 164 -14.95 -4.07 2.38
CA PRO A 164 -13.82 -3.15 2.50
C PRO A 164 -13.83 -2.15 1.33
N LEU A 165 -14.64 -1.09 1.44
CA LEU A 165 -14.93 -0.17 0.34
C LEU A 165 -13.69 0.43 -0.32
N LYS A 166 -12.67 0.79 0.46
CA LYS A 166 -11.44 1.40 -0.07
C LYS A 166 -10.64 0.39 -0.88
N GLU A 167 -10.49 -0.82 -0.35
CA GLU A 167 -9.82 -1.92 -1.04
C GLU A 167 -10.60 -2.33 -2.31
N LEU A 168 -11.94 -2.36 -2.24
CA LEU A 168 -12.83 -2.62 -3.39
C LEU A 168 -12.69 -1.56 -4.48
N TYR A 169 -12.56 -0.29 -4.11
CA TYR A 169 -12.29 0.80 -5.05
C TYR A 169 -11.01 0.54 -5.86
N PHE A 170 -9.95 0.09 -5.20
CA PHE A 170 -8.71 -0.26 -5.89
C PHE A 170 -8.85 -1.55 -6.73
N GLY A 171 -9.63 -2.53 -6.27
CA GLY A 171 -10.00 -3.70 -7.08
C GLY A 171 -10.71 -3.30 -8.37
N TRP A 172 -11.68 -2.39 -8.26
CA TRP A 172 -12.39 -1.80 -9.40
C TRP A 172 -11.43 -1.07 -10.36
N LYS A 173 -10.46 -0.32 -9.84
CA LYS A 173 -9.44 0.33 -10.69
C LYS A 173 -8.61 -0.68 -11.46
N ALA A 174 -8.15 -1.75 -10.80
CA ALA A 174 -7.39 -2.79 -11.47
C ALA A 174 -8.21 -3.46 -12.58
N ILE A 175 -9.47 -3.82 -12.29
CA ILE A 175 -10.39 -4.40 -13.26
C ILE A 175 -10.59 -3.45 -14.44
N THR A 176 -11.03 -2.22 -14.18
CA THR A 176 -11.31 -1.22 -15.21
C THR A 176 -10.08 -0.89 -16.03
N GLY A 177 -8.93 -0.70 -15.39
CA GLY A 177 -7.67 -0.39 -16.06
C GLY A 177 -7.16 -1.51 -16.97
N ILE A 178 -7.42 -2.78 -16.64
CA ILE A 178 -7.10 -3.93 -17.51
C ILE A 178 -7.98 -3.94 -18.77
N TYR A 179 -9.26 -3.62 -18.64
CA TYR A 179 -10.22 -3.60 -19.75
C TYR A 179 -10.09 -2.36 -20.64
N GLU A 180 -9.88 -1.20 -20.02
CA GLU A 180 -9.83 0.12 -20.66
C GLU A 180 -8.51 0.83 -20.30
N PRO A 181 -7.37 0.36 -20.86
CA PRO A 181 -6.06 0.89 -20.52
C PRO A 181 -5.79 2.23 -21.23
N GLU A 182 -6.43 3.29 -20.76
CA GLU A 182 -6.25 4.64 -21.27
C GLU A 182 -5.61 5.58 -20.24
N GLY A 183 -4.77 6.49 -20.75
CA GLY A 183 -4.14 7.54 -19.94
C GLY A 183 -3.47 7.00 -18.67
N ARG A 184 -3.92 7.49 -17.52
CA ARG A 184 -3.35 7.18 -16.20
C ARG A 184 -3.60 5.74 -15.72
N LEU A 185 -4.54 5.01 -16.33
CA LEU A 185 -4.87 3.63 -15.93
C LEU A 185 -3.99 2.57 -16.59
N ALA A 186 -3.12 2.97 -17.54
CA ALA A 186 -2.25 2.04 -18.27
C ALA A 186 -1.34 1.19 -17.37
N ILE A 187 -1.01 1.68 -16.17
CA ILE A 187 -0.20 0.95 -15.17
C ILE A 187 -0.86 -0.38 -14.75
N PHE A 188 -2.20 -0.45 -14.75
CA PHE A 188 -2.93 -1.66 -14.38
C PHE A 188 -2.96 -2.72 -15.49
N ALA A 189 -2.58 -2.37 -16.72
CA ALA A 189 -2.67 -3.23 -17.90
C ALA A 189 -1.31 -3.67 -18.46
N GLU A 190 -0.25 -3.56 -17.67
CA GLU A 190 1.03 -4.14 -18.03
C GLU A 190 0.90 -5.65 -18.28
N ARG A 191 1.81 -6.21 -19.09
CA ARG A 191 1.70 -7.58 -19.59
C ARG A 191 1.45 -8.63 -18.50
N ALA A 192 2.14 -8.51 -17.37
CA ALA A 192 2.06 -9.46 -16.26
C ALA A 192 0.74 -9.38 -15.47
N LEU A 193 0.02 -8.26 -15.55
CA LEU A 193 -1.31 -8.09 -14.94
C LEU A 193 -2.42 -8.39 -15.93
N ARG A 194 -2.24 -8.07 -17.22
CA ARG A 194 -3.25 -8.31 -18.27
C ARG A 194 -3.37 -9.78 -18.68
N SER A 195 -2.32 -10.56 -18.51
CA SER A 195 -2.30 -11.97 -18.90
C SER A 195 -1.43 -12.82 -17.96
N PRO A 196 -1.74 -14.12 -17.79
CA PRO A 196 -0.92 -15.00 -16.95
C PRO A 196 0.50 -15.14 -17.49
N THR A 197 1.49 -14.77 -16.68
CA THR A 197 2.92 -14.91 -16.96
C THR A 197 3.66 -15.44 -15.74
N LYS A 198 4.90 -15.91 -15.91
CA LYS A 198 5.74 -16.35 -14.78
C LYS A 198 5.97 -15.27 -13.72
N ASP A 199 5.88 -14.00 -14.11
CA ASP A 199 6.14 -12.84 -13.25
C ASP A 199 4.86 -12.27 -12.61
N SER A 200 3.69 -12.81 -12.93
CA SER A 200 2.41 -12.25 -12.54
C SER A 200 2.22 -12.17 -11.03
N LEU A 201 2.43 -13.25 -10.26
CA LEU A 201 2.30 -13.21 -8.80
C LEU A 201 3.15 -12.12 -8.16
N ARG A 202 4.41 -12.01 -8.59
CA ARG A 202 5.33 -10.97 -8.11
C ARG A 202 4.78 -9.58 -8.43
N ARG A 203 4.26 -9.37 -9.63
CA ARG A 203 3.78 -8.05 -10.03
C ARG A 203 2.44 -7.68 -9.39
N ILE A 204 1.53 -8.64 -9.21
CA ILE A 204 0.28 -8.45 -8.44
C ILE A 204 0.61 -8.05 -7.01
N SER A 205 1.58 -8.73 -6.38
CA SER A 205 2.04 -8.39 -5.03
C SER A 205 2.66 -7.00 -4.95
N ALA A 206 3.46 -6.59 -5.93
CA ALA A 206 4.02 -5.24 -6.00
C ALA A 206 2.93 -4.17 -6.16
N LEU A 207 1.99 -4.36 -7.09
CA LEU A 207 0.87 -3.42 -7.26
C LEU A 207 0.02 -3.30 -5.99
N ALA A 208 -0.28 -4.42 -5.31
CA ALA A 208 -1.02 -4.40 -4.06
C ALA A 208 -0.31 -3.59 -2.97
N TRP A 209 1.03 -3.66 -2.93
CA TRP A 209 1.85 -2.87 -2.02
C TRP A 209 1.82 -1.37 -2.37
N ASP A 210 1.97 -1.03 -3.65
CA ASP A 210 1.90 0.36 -4.14
C ASP A 210 0.54 1.00 -3.80
N LEU A 211 -0.55 0.25 -3.90
CA LEU A 211 -1.91 0.71 -3.56
C LEU A 211 -2.16 0.75 -2.05
N PHE A 212 -1.54 -0.15 -1.28
CA PHE A 212 -1.63 -0.13 0.18
C PHE A 212 -1.04 1.16 0.78
N LEU A 213 -0.09 1.81 0.10
CA LEU A 213 0.45 3.12 0.47
C LEU A 213 -0.66 4.13 0.81
N PHE A 214 -1.76 4.16 0.06
CA PHE A 214 -2.86 5.10 0.32
C PHE A 214 -3.53 4.88 1.67
N ARG A 215 -3.76 3.62 2.08
CA ARG A 215 -4.29 3.31 3.42
C ARG A 215 -3.30 3.65 4.52
N TRP A 216 -2.01 3.45 4.23
CA TRP A 216 -0.98 3.78 5.18
C TRP A 216 -0.93 5.30 5.41
N CYS A 217 -1.00 6.09 4.33
CA CYS A 217 -1.15 7.54 4.41
C CYS A 217 -2.38 7.94 5.23
N GLU A 218 -3.57 7.37 4.98
CA GLU A 218 -4.78 7.63 5.78
C GLU A 218 -4.57 7.31 7.27
N THR A 219 -3.88 6.22 7.59
CA THR A 219 -3.54 5.86 8.98
C THR A 219 -2.63 6.91 9.61
N LEU A 220 -1.57 7.32 8.92
CA LEU A 220 -0.67 8.35 9.45
C LEU A 220 -1.38 9.69 9.67
N MET A 221 -2.32 10.05 8.80
CA MET A 221 -3.12 11.28 8.95
C MET A 221 -4.00 11.27 10.22
N THR A 222 -4.31 10.09 10.78
CA THR A 222 -5.07 9.93 12.04
C THR A 222 -4.19 9.97 13.31
N GLU A 223 -2.86 10.02 13.19
CA GLU A 223 -1.97 10.00 14.37
C GLU A 223 -2.09 11.26 15.25
N LEU A 224 -2.40 12.41 14.63
CA LEU A 224 -2.59 13.68 15.33
C LEU A 224 -4.08 13.93 15.58
N LYS A 225 -4.41 14.50 16.75
CA LYS A 225 -5.79 14.76 17.20
C LYS A 225 -6.09 16.26 17.24
N GLY A 226 -7.37 16.62 17.12
CA GLY A 226 -7.85 18.00 17.25
C GLY A 226 -7.61 18.84 16.00
N THR A 227 -7.18 20.10 16.13
CA THR A 227 -6.99 21.01 14.99
C THR A 227 -5.69 20.81 14.22
N THR A 228 -5.01 19.69 14.46
CA THR A 228 -3.70 19.39 13.87
C THR A 228 -3.80 18.03 13.19
N PHE A 229 -3.47 17.97 11.91
CA PHE A 229 -3.38 16.70 11.18
C PHE A 229 -2.01 16.54 10.56
N TYR A 230 -1.67 15.31 10.23
CA TYR A 230 -0.41 15.00 9.57
C TYR A 230 -0.62 14.95 8.05
N ILE A 231 0.35 15.38 7.25
CA ILE A 231 0.35 15.17 5.79
C ILE A 231 1.56 14.30 5.44
N PRO A 232 1.37 13.04 5.01
CA PRO A 232 2.46 12.22 4.51
C PRO A 232 2.99 12.76 3.18
N ALA A 233 4.29 13.03 3.11
CA ALA A 233 4.98 13.36 1.87
C ALA A 233 5.73 12.12 1.35
N VAL A 234 5.19 11.46 0.33
CA VAL A 234 5.80 10.25 -0.24
C VAL A 234 6.91 10.63 -1.20
N THR A 235 8.11 10.12 -0.94
CA THR A 235 9.31 10.29 -1.76
C THR A 235 9.73 8.93 -2.31
N THR A 236 9.75 8.82 -3.64
CA THR A 236 10.02 7.56 -4.33
C THR A 236 10.97 7.76 -5.50
N LEU A 237 11.79 6.73 -5.77
CA LEU A 237 12.58 6.63 -7.00
C LEU A 237 11.96 5.64 -8.00
N ASP A 238 10.86 5.00 -7.60
CA ASP A 238 10.14 3.97 -8.33
C ASP A 238 9.10 4.60 -9.27
N GLU A 239 9.33 4.44 -10.57
CA GLU A 239 8.44 4.97 -11.60
C GLU A 239 7.09 4.25 -11.62
N ASP A 240 7.02 2.98 -11.21
CA ASP A 240 5.77 2.22 -11.16
C ASP A 240 4.91 2.70 -9.99
N LEU A 241 5.51 3.00 -8.84
CA LEU A 241 4.82 3.63 -7.71
C LEU A 241 4.32 5.02 -8.10
N LEU A 242 5.15 5.83 -8.77
CA LEU A 242 4.76 7.15 -9.24
C LEU A 242 3.61 7.08 -10.26
N ALA A 243 3.62 6.10 -11.16
CA ALA A 243 2.53 5.86 -12.10
C ALA A 243 1.23 5.45 -11.37
N THR A 244 1.34 4.60 -10.35
CA THR A 244 0.22 4.19 -9.49
C THR A 244 -0.39 5.39 -8.74
N ILE A 245 0.46 6.28 -8.20
CA ILE A 245 0.03 7.52 -7.55
C ILE A 245 -0.72 8.42 -8.55
N LYS A 246 -0.16 8.61 -9.75
CA LYS A 246 -0.79 9.41 -10.81
C LYS A 246 -2.12 8.82 -11.30
N ALA A 247 -2.30 7.50 -11.16
CA ALA A 247 -3.56 6.81 -11.50
C ALA A 247 -4.70 7.08 -10.50
N CYS A 248 -4.37 7.53 -9.29
CA CYS A 248 -5.30 7.74 -8.18
C CYS A 248 -5.21 9.17 -7.64
N PRO A 249 -5.52 10.21 -8.43
CA PRO A 249 -5.46 11.57 -7.93
C PRO A 249 -6.53 11.83 -6.88
N LEU A 250 -6.11 12.50 -5.82
CA LEU A 250 -6.94 12.87 -4.69
C LEU A 250 -7.83 14.06 -5.07
N ARG A 251 -9.12 13.91 -4.80
CA ARG A 251 -10.14 14.94 -4.93
C ARG A 251 -10.35 15.71 -3.64
N ALA A 252 -10.38 14.98 -2.52
CA ALA A 252 -10.64 15.52 -1.20
C ALA A 252 -10.08 14.59 -0.11
N ILE A 253 -9.90 15.14 1.09
CA ILE A 253 -9.61 14.40 2.32
C ILE A 253 -10.71 14.76 3.30
N LEU A 254 -11.37 13.74 3.86
CA LEU A 254 -12.33 13.90 4.94
C LEU A 254 -11.66 13.53 6.26
N ILE A 255 -11.79 14.40 7.24
CA ILE A 255 -11.27 14.18 8.60
C ILE A 255 -12.47 14.14 9.54
N ASP A 256 -12.67 13.00 10.19
CA ASP A 256 -13.63 12.80 11.26
C ASP A 256 -12.89 12.70 12.60
N ASP A 257 -12.80 13.83 13.29
CA ASP A 257 -12.13 13.94 14.59
C ASP A 257 -12.82 13.09 15.68
N ILE A 258 -14.14 12.91 15.59
CA ILE A 258 -14.92 12.17 16.59
C ILE A 258 -14.73 10.66 16.36
N GLY A 259 -14.74 10.23 15.10
CA GLY A 259 -14.50 8.86 14.69
C GLY A 259 -13.03 8.43 14.66
N GLU A 260 -12.09 9.37 14.89
CA GLU A 260 -10.64 9.17 14.75
C GLU A 260 -10.27 8.57 13.38
N ALA A 261 -10.88 9.08 12.32
CA ALA A 261 -10.77 8.54 10.97
C ALA A 261 -10.44 9.62 9.95
N VAL A 262 -9.57 9.27 8.99
CA VAL A 262 -9.30 10.07 7.80
C VAL A 262 -9.60 9.22 6.58
N GLU A 263 -10.30 9.81 5.61
CA GLU A 263 -10.62 9.16 4.35
C GLU A 263 -10.18 10.00 3.16
N ALA A 264 -9.41 9.38 2.28
CA ALA A 264 -9.04 9.91 0.98
C ALA A 264 -10.16 9.64 -0.04
N ILE A 265 -10.65 10.70 -0.68
CA ILE A 265 -11.59 10.61 -1.80
C ILE A 265 -10.82 10.88 -3.07
N PHE A 266 -10.95 9.99 -4.05
CA PHE A 266 -10.28 10.11 -5.34
C PHE A 266 -11.21 10.68 -6.42
N ASP A 267 -10.63 11.20 -7.50
CA ASP A 267 -11.38 11.87 -8.57
C ASP A 267 -12.46 11.00 -9.23
N ASP A 268 -12.23 9.69 -9.34
CA ASP A 268 -13.14 8.73 -9.98
C ASP A 268 -13.91 7.86 -8.98
N GLU A 269 -13.93 8.25 -7.70
CA GLU A 269 -14.71 7.58 -6.66
C GLU A 269 -16.21 7.54 -7.03
N LEU A 270 -16.75 8.59 -7.67
CA LEU A 270 -18.17 8.60 -8.09
C LEU A 270 -18.47 7.51 -9.13
N ASP A 271 -17.56 7.26 -10.06
CA ASP A 271 -17.75 6.25 -11.10
C ASP A 271 -17.61 4.84 -10.51
N PHE A 272 -16.69 4.66 -9.55
CA PHE A 272 -16.65 3.46 -8.72
C PHE A 272 -17.99 3.22 -8.01
N GLN A 273 -18.53 4.21 -7.30
CA GLN A 273 -19.79 4.06 -6.56
C GLN A 273 -20.97 3.69 -7.48
N ARG A 274 -21.01 4.26 -8.70
CA ARG A 274 -22.01 3.89 -9.72
C ARG A 274 -21.83 2.45 -10.19
N CYS A 275 -20.60 2.04 -10.51
CA CYS A 275 -20.30 0.67 -10.92
C CYS A 275 -20.66 -0.32 -9.81
N LEU A 276 -20.25 -0.04 -8.58
CA LEU A 276 -20.56 -0.84 -7.40
C LEU A 276 -22.08 -0.98 -7.22
N HIS A 277 -22.82 0.13 -7.22
CA HIS A 277 -24.29 0.10 -7.10
C HIS A 277 -24.95 -0.78 -8.16
N ASN A 278 -24.49 -0.69 -9.42
CA ASN A 278 -25.05 -1.45 -10.54
C ASN A 278 -24.64 -2.93 -10.52
N SER A 279 -23.56 -3.27 -9.82
CA SER A 279 -22.99 -4.62 -9.80
C SER A 279 -23.46 -5.46 -8.61
N ILE A 280 -23.82 -4.84 -7.49
CA ILE A 280 -24.25 -5.58 -6.29
C ILE A 280 -25.62 -6.21 -6.52
N SER A 281 -25.68 -7.55 -6.39
CA SER A 281 -26.92 -8.33 -6.42
C SER A 281 -27.86 -8.01 -5.23
N ASP A 282 -29.16 -8.23 -5.40
CA ASP A 282 -30.13 -8.02 -4.30
C ASP A 282 -29.80 -8.87 -3.06
N ALA A 283 -29.31 -10.11 -3.27
CA ALA A 283 -28.87 -10.98 -2.19
C ALA A 283 -27.67 -10.39 -1.43
N ALA A 284 -26.69 -9.85 -2.15
CA ALA A 284 -25.56 -9.16 -1.55
C ALA A 284 -25.99 -7.89 -0.82
N ARG A 285 -26.93 -7.10 -1.36
CA ARG A 285 -27.49 -5.91 -0.67
C ARG A 285 -28.14 -6.29 0.66
N ILE A 286 -28.99 -7.32 0.67
CA ILE A 286 -29.63 -7.81 1.90
C ILE A 286 -28.57 -8.22 2.93
N ARG A 287 -27.53 -8.94 2.50
CA ARG A 287 -26.42 -9.32 3.38
C ARG A 287 -25.60 -8.11 3.84
N ILE A 288 -25.50 -7.06 3.02
CA ILE A 288 -24.84 -5.82 3.39
C ILE A 288 -25.60 -5.04 4.46
N ASP A 289 -26.92 -5.07 4.40
CA ASP A 289 -27.77 -4.36 5.34
C ASP A 289 -28.12 -5.18 6.59
N ASP A 290 -27.65 -6.43 6.68
CA ASP A 290 -27.86 -7.31 7.84
C ASP A 290 -27.22 -6.72 9.12
N PRO A 291 -28.02 -6.32 10.13
CA PRO A 291 -27.52 -5.77 11.37
C PRO A 291 -26.65 -6.74 12.16
N GLU A 292 -26.96 -8.05 12.14
CA GLU A 292 -26.13 -9.04 12.84
C GLU A 292 -24.73 -9.11 12.24
N ARG A 293 -24.65 -9.02 10.91
CA ARG A 293 -23.38 -8.98 10.21
C ARG A 293 -22.62 -7.70 10.56
N GLN A 294 -23.28 -6.54 10.55
CA GLN A 294 -22.64 -5.25 10.90
C GLN A 294 -22.07 -5.24 12.34
N ILE A 295 -22.72 -5.92 13.28
CA ILE A 295 -22.19 -6.10 14.64
C ILE A 295 -20.95 -7.01 14.65
N LYS A 296 -20.93 -8.04 13.80
CA LYS A 296 -19.86 -9.04 13.71
C LYS A 296 -18.73 -8.66 12.73
N SER A 297 -18.88 -7.62 11.91
CA SER A 297 -18.00 -7.26 10.78
C SER A 297 -16.67 -6.61 11.19
N GLY A 298 -16.18 -6.86 12.40
CA GLY A 298 -15.10 -6.09 13.02
C GLY A 298 -13.69 -6.68 12.92
N SER A 299 -13.53 -7.97 12.61
CA SER A 299 -12.20 -8.59 12.57
C SER A 299 -12.05 -9.67 11.50
N VAL A 300 -11.21 -9.39 10.51
CA VAL A 300 -10.76 -10.40 9.55
C VAL A 300 -9.76 -11.31 10.25
N SER A 301 -10.07 -12.61 10.33
CA SER A 301 -9.13 -13.59 10.88
C SER A 301 -7.87 -13.66 10.01
N ARG A 302 -6.70 -13.44 10.59
CA ARG A 302 -5.41 -13.54 9.90
C ARG A 302 -5.20 -14.92 9.27
N ASP A 303 -5.55 -15.97 9.99
CA ASP A 303 -5.40 -17.34 9.51
C ASP A 303 -6.43 -17.69 8.42
N GLY A 304 -7.63 -17.07 8.49
CA GLY A 304 -8.59 -17.10 7.38
C GLY A 304 -8.04 -16.42 6.13
N LEU A 305 -7.58 -15.18 6.28
CA LEU A 305 -7.02 -14.37 5.19
C LEU A 305 -5.79 -15.04 4.55
N SER A 306 -4.89 -15.59 5.36
CA SER A 306 -3.72 -16.33 4.87
C SER A 306 -4.10 -17.57 4.05
N ARG A 307 -5.17 -18.28 4.45
CA ARG A 307 -5.68 -19.44 3.68
C ARG A 307 -6.28 -19.00 2.36
N VAL A 308 -7.06 -17.92 2.36
CA VAL A 308 -7.66 -17.34 1.15
C VAL A 308 -6.57 -16.89 0.17
N ILE A 309 -5.56 -16.16 0.64
CA ILE A 309 -4.41 -15.73 -0.19
C ILE A 309 -3.72 -16.95 -0.82
N ARG A 310 -3.40 -17.99 -0.04
CA ARG A 310 -2.75 -19.19 -0.57
C ARG A 310 -3.60 -19.90 -1.64
N SER A 311 -4.92 -19.94 -1.46
CA SER A 311 -5.83 -20.49 -2.47
C SER A 311 -5.76 -19.70 -3.77
N LEU A 312 -5.89 -18.37 -3.67
CA LEU A 312 -5.81 -17.47 -4.83
C LEU A 312 -4.44 -17.52 -5.53
N GLU A 313 -3.35 -17.58 -4.77
CA GLU A 313 -2.00 -17.75 -5.34
C GLU A 313 -1.88 -19.08 -6.11
N GLY A 314 -2.48 -20.15 -5.60
CA GLY A 314 -2.57 -21.44 -6.26
C GLY A 314 -3.35 -21.37 -7.57
N GLU A 315 -4.54 -20.77 -7.56
CA GLU A 315 -5.37 -20.56 -8.75
C GLU A 315 -4.62 -19.74 -9.83
N ILE A 316 -3.97 -18.64 -9.44
CA ILE A 316 -3.14 -17.82 -10.33
C ILE A 316 -1.98 -18.64 -10.92
N ALA A 317 -1.29 -19.43 -10.09
CA ALA A 317 -0.18 -20.28 -10.55
C ALA A 317 -0.65 -21.33 -11.56
N ASP A 318 -1.83 -21.92 -11.35
CA ASP A 318 -2.44 -22.88 -12.27
C ASP A 318 -2.77 -22.23 -13.62
N MET A 319 -3.34 -21.01 -13.61
CA MET A 319 -3.60 -20.24 -14.84
C MET A 319 -2.30 -19.92 -15.60
N VAL A 320 -1.23 -19.57 -14.89
CA VAL A 320 0.12 -19.36 -15.48
C VAL A 320 0.66 -20.63 -16.12
N ASN A 321 0.48 -21.79 -15.50
CA ASN A 321 0.94 -23.07 -16.03
C ASN A 321 0.12 -23.53 -17.24
N ALA A 322 -1.20 -23.30 -17.21
CA ALA A 322 -2.08 -23.56 -18.34
C ALA A 322 -1.70 -22.70 -19.57
N ALA A 323 -1.42 -21.40 -19.35
CA ALA A 323 -1.00 -20.48 -20.41
C ALA A 323 0.35 -20.87 -21.04
N LYS A 324 1.29 -21.46 -20.29
CA LYS A 324 2.55 -21.98 -20.86
C LYS A 324 2.30 -23.18 -21.78
N SER A 325 1.42 -24.09 -21.34
CA SER A 325 1.10 -25.32 -22.07
C SER A 325 0.41 -25.03 -23.41
N SER A 326 -0.41 -23.98 -23.49
CA SER A 326 -1.05 -23.55 -24.74
C SER A 326 -0.09 -22.86 -25.72
N THR A 327 0.98 -22.24 -25.25
CA THR A 327 2.01 -21.61 -26.12
C THR A 327 3.07 -22.58 -26.66
N GLY A 328 3.20 -23.80 -26.10
CA GLY A 328 4.21 -24.79 -26.48
C GLY A 328 3.75 -25.85 -27.50
N SER A 329 2.55 -25.71 -28.08
CA SER A 329 1.92 -26.68 -28.97
C SER A 329 1.64 -26.15 -30.39
N ALA A 330 2.34 -25.09 -30.81
CA ALA A 330 2.26 -24.50 -32.15
C ALA A 330 3.51 -24.82 -32.99
#